data_AF-A0A661TWB9-F1
#
_entry.id   AF-A0A661TWB9-F1
#
_cell.length_a   1.000
_cell.length_b   1.000
_cell.length_c   1.000
_cell.angle_alpha   90.00
_cell.angle_beta   90.00
_cell.angle_gamma   90.00
#
_symmetry.space_group_name_H-M   'P 1'
#
loop_
_entity.id
_entity.type
_entity.pdbx_description
1 polymer ?
#
loop_
_entity_poly.entity_id
_entity_poly.type
_entity_poly.pdbx_seq_one_letter_code
_entity_poly.pdbx_strand_id
1 'polypeptide(L)'
;MGIPWEYFKDFDFTQLGFKCGLEVHYQLNTKKKLHCRCPAKMVDGEPDAATIRHMRPTLSELGEYDGTALMEFKTRKEVVYLLYDEVVCTYEMDDTPPFLINREALDIAIEIALMLNCHIVDEVHITRKQYLDGSIPTGFQRTAVVGINGYIPYKDRKIGVRHLTVEEDACREVSDVGHRITFKTDRLGIPLVEVITEPHMRTPWEVEEVAWMIGRTLRATGKVRRGIGSVRQDINVSIDGGTRVEIKGVPRIGLFAPLTAIEALRQKALLELREELLSRGFTAENMEFRVMDVGSEVSELICDALSKPIKSNMKFKMVEAKGWDDLLAFNVQPGKPFLHEISERVRVIACLDRLPNILSPSL
;
A
#
# COMPACT_ATOMS: atom_id res chain seq x y z
N MET A 1 -6.53 21.99 7.19
CA MET A 1 -5.85 22.96 6.31
C MET A 1 -4.41 23.02 6.81
N GLY A 2 -3.44 22.40 6.16
CA GLY A 2 -2.95 22.82 4.85
C GLY A 2 -1.73 23.71 5.07
N ILE A 3 -0.67 23.18 5.70
CA ILE A 3 0.63 23.84 5.63
C ILE A 3 1.06 23.70 4.16
N PRO A 4 1.23 24.81 3.41
CA PRO A 4 1.77 24.74 2.06
C PRO A 4 3.09 23.97 2.14
N TRP A 5 3.26 22.93 1.35
CA TRP A 5 4.47 22.11 1.43
C TRP A 5 5.74 22.93 1.12
N GLU A 6 5.54 24.08 0.47
CA GLU A 6 6.50 25.16 0.29
C GLU A 6 7.16 25.60 1.61
N TYR A 7 6.48 25.46 2.75
CA TYR A 7 7.03 25.75 4.07
C TYR A 7 8.21 24.85 4.45
N PHE A 8 8.31 23.66 3.83
CA PHE A 8 9.40 22.72 4.05
C PHE A 8 10.51 22.84 3.00
N LYS A 9 10.45 23.84 2.09
CA LYS A 9 11.50 24.08 1.09
C LYS A 9 12.87 24.31 1.73
N ASP A 10 12.88 25.01 2.86
CA ASP A 10 14.10 25.37 3.57
C ASP A 10 14.49 24.35 4.66
N PHE A 11 13.67 23.30 4.86
CA PHE A 11 13.98 22.26 5.83
C PHE A 11 15.01 21.29 5.25
N ASP A 12 16.12 21.10 5.97
CA ASP A 12 17.17 20.19 5.58
C ASP A 12 16.85 18.74 6.00
N PHE A 13 16.15 18.02 5.12
CA PHE A 13 15.81 16.61 5.32
C PHE A 13 17.03 15.68 5.42
N THR A 14 18.22 16.11 4.98
CA THR A 14 19.42 15.28 5.06
C THR A 14 19.88 15.07 6.50
N GLN A 15 19.59 16.03 7.39
CA GLN A 15 19.90 15.95 8.82
C GLN A 15 19.08 14.87 9.55
N LEU A 16 17.93 14.48 8.98
CA LEU A 16 17.13 13.37 9.49
C LEU A 16 17.65 12.01 9.02
N GLY A 17 18.68 11.96 8.19
CA GLY A 17 19.12 10.71 7.55
C GLY A 17 18.07 10.15 6.58
N PHE A 18 17.30 11.02 5.93
CA PHE A 18 16.24 10.65 5.00
C PHE A 18 16.74 9.66 3.94
N LYS A 19 16.01 8.56 3.80
CA LYS A 19 16.24 7.52 2.79
C LYS A 19 14.90 7.16 2.17
N CYS A 20 14.86 7.19 0.84
CA CYS A 20 13.68 6.80 0.10
C CYS A 20 14.03 5.87 -1.06
N GLY A 21 13.19 4.85 -1.24
CA GLY A 21 13.13 3.97 -2.41
C GLY A 21 11.77 4.10 -3.11
N LEU A 22 11.75 3.79 -4.39
CA LEU A 22 10.58 3.78 -5.25
C LEU A 22 10.32 2.37 -5.80
N GLU A 23 9.04 2.00 -5.83
CA GLU A 23 8.49 0.83 -6.51
C GLU A 23 7.48 1.33 -7.54
N VAL A 24 7.85 1.28 -8.82
CA VAL A 24 7.10 1.93 -9.90
C VAL A 24 6.59 0.89 -10.87
N HIS A 25 5.27 0.73 -10.92
CA HIS A 25 4.58 -0.23 -11.76
C HIS A 25 3.99 0.44 -13.00
N TYR A 26 4.29 -0.08 -14.19
CA TYR A 26 3.72 0.37 -15.46
C TYR A 26 3.09 -0.80 -16.21
N GLN A 27 1.81 -0.68 -16.56
CA GLN A 27 1.17 -1.65 -17.45
C GLN A 27 1.79 -1.58 -18.84
N LEU A 28 2.01 -2.74 -19.44
CA LEU A 28 2.48 -2.87 -20.81
C LEU A 28 1.29 -2.83 -21.79
N ASN A 29 1.52 -2.27 -22.97
CA ASN A 29 0.55 -2.21 -24.04
C ASN A 29 0.69 -3.43 -24.96
N THR A 30 0.39 -4.62 -24.42
CA THR A 30 0.41 -5.87 -25.17
C THR A 30 -0.98 -6.23 -25.73
N LYS A 31 -1.01 -7.16 -26.69
CA LYS A 31 -2.27 -7.68 -27.23
C LYS A 31 -2.98 -8.64 -26.26
N LYS A 32 -2.20 -9.40 -25.50
CA LYS A 32 -2.68 -10.47 -24.61
C LYS A 32 -2.16 -10.30 -23.18
N LYS A 33 -2.89 -10.85 -22.23
CA LYS A 33 -2.50 -10.97 -20.82
C LYS A 33 -1.22 -11.81 -20.65
N LEU A 34 -0.58 -11.74 -19.48
CA LEU A 34 0.79 -12.25 -19.27
C LEU A 34 0.88 -13.79 -19.35
N HIS A 35 -0.10 -14.48 -18.78
CA HIS A 35 -0.10 -15.95 -18.65
C HIS A 35 -1.37 -16.59 -19.20
N CYS A 36 -2.13 -15.90 -20.05
CA CYS A 36 -3.25 -16.46 -20.79
C CYS A 36 -3.40 -15.81 -22.16
N ARG A 37 -4.43 -16.24 -22.91
CA ARG A 37 -4.67 -15.77 -24.28
C ARG A 37 -5.72 -14.67 -24.37
N CYS A 38 -6.32 -14.27 -23.24
CA CYS A 38 -7.31 -13.21 -23.16
C CYS A 38 -6.72 -11.87 -23.65
N PRO A 39 -7.54 -11.02 -24.29
CA PRO A 39 -7.15 -9.66 -24.61
C PRO A 39 -6.72 -8.90 -23.35
N ALA A 40 -5.58 -8.20 -23.41
CA ALA A 40 -5.19 -7.27 -22.35
C ALA A 40 -5.98 -5.96 -22.54
N LYS A 41 -7.23 -5.89 -22.10
CA LYS A 41 -7.99 -4.64 -22.10
C LYS A 41 -8.96 -4.62 -20.91
N MET A 42 -9.24 -3.40 -20.46
CA MET A 42 -10.28 -3.17 -19.45
C MET A 42 -11.61 -2.96 -20.17
N VAL A 43 -12.69 -3.38 -19.52
CA VAL A 43 -14.05 -3.28 -20.06
C VAL A 43 -14.92 -2.45 -19.12
N ASP A 44 -15.87 -1.74 -19.73
CA ASP A 44 -16.94 -1.03 -19.04
C ASP A 44 -18.26 -1.76 -19.33
N GLY A 45 -19.21 -1.66 -18.41
CA GLY A 45 -20.49 -2.35 -18.49
C GLY A 45 -20.75 -3.35 -17.37
N GLU A 46 -21.88 -4.03 -17.50
CA GLU A 46 -22.35 -5.05 -16.57
C GLU A 46 -21.54 -6.34 -16.72
N PRO A 47 -21.28 -7.07 -15.63
CA PRO A 47 -20.59 -8.34 -15.69
C PRO A 47 -21.51 -9.45 -16.23
N ASP A 48 -20.93 -10.41 -16.93
CA ASP A 48 -21.65 -11.57 -17.46
C ASP A 48 -21.93 -12.62 -16.36
N ALA A 49 -21.08 -12.65 -15.33
CA ALA A 49 -21.23 -13.53 -14.18
C ALA A 49 -20.50 -12.97 -12.94
N ALA A 50 -20.72 -13.59 -11.80
CA ALA A 50 -19.96 -13.33 -10.58
C ALA A 50 -19.62 -14.64 -9.85
N THR A 51 -18.48 -14.66 -9.17
CA THR A 51 -18.08 -15.76 -8.29
C THR A 51 -17.63 -15.25 -6.93
N ILE A 52 -17.75 -16.09 -5.91
CA ILE A 52 -17.38 -15.76 -4.52
C ILE A 52 -16.23 -16.67 -4.09
N ARG A 53 -15.23 -16.08 -3.44
CA ARG A 53 -14.08 -16.80 -2.87
C ARG A 53 -13.81 -16.32 -1.44
N HIS A 54 -13.11 -17.16 -0.69
CA HIS A 54 -12.56 -16.83 0.62
C HIS A 54 -11.09 -17.17 0.64
N MET A 55 -10.26 -16.20 1.03
CA MET A 55 -8.82 -16.38 1.08
C MET A 55 -8.41 -17.07 2.38
N ARG A 56 -7.37 -17.90 2.33
CA ARG A 56 -6.84 -18.62 3.51
C ARG A 56 -5.32 -18.43 3.61
N PRO A 57 -4.79 -18.11 4.79
CA PRO A 57 -3.36 -18.00 4.98
C PRO A 57 -2.71 -19.38 4.85
N THR A 58 -1.46 -19.40 4.42
CA THR A 58 -0.64 -20.62 4.36
C THR A 58 0.44 -20.58 5.43
N LEU A 59 0.79 -21.75 5.95
CA LEU A 59 1.90 -21.89 6.88
C LEU A 59 3.23 -21.74 6.14
N SER A 60 4.19 -21.07 6.76
CA SER A 60 5.58 -21.11 6.31
C SER A 60 6.19 -22.49 6.55
N GLU A 61 7.37 -22.72 5.97
CA GLU A 61 8.15 -23.93 6.22
C GLU A 61 8.48 -24.13 7.71
N LEU A 62 8.53 -23.05 8.49
CA LEU A 62 8.76 -23.06 9.93
C LEU A 62 7.47 -23.27 10.75
N GLY A 63 6.32 -23.45 10.10
CA GLY A 63 5.04 -23.61 10.78
C GLY A 63 4.46 -22.31 11.33
N GLU A 64 4.98 -21.17 10.92
CA GLU A 64 4.52 -19.84 11.33
C GLU A 64 3.67 -19.20 10.24
N TYR A 65 2.66 -18.44 10.62
CA TYR A 65 1.90 -17.61 9.68
C TYR A 65 2.52 -16.22 9.58
N ASP A 66 2.48 -15.63 8.38
CA ASP A 66 2.77 -14.22 8.22
C ASP A 66 1.75 -13.35 9.01
N GLY A 67 2.24 -12.37 9.76
CA GLY A 67 1.40 -11.54 10.63
C GLY A 67 0.38 -10.70 9.85
N THR A 68 0.76 -10.25 8.65
CA THR A 68 -0.12 -9.46 7.76
C THR A 68 -1.20 -10.36 7.17
N ALA A 69 -0.82 -11.56 6.72
CA ALA A 69 -1.72 -12.61 6.27
C ALA A 69 -2.77 -12.99 7.33
N LEU A 70 -2.36 -13.11 8.59
CA LEU A 70 -3.29 -13.36 9.70
C LEU A 70 -4.20 -12.17 9.96
N MET A 71 -3.68 -10.95 9.88
CA MET A 71 -4.47 -9.73 10.06
C MET A 71 -5.57 -9.64 9.02
N GLU A 72 -5.25 -9.89 7.75
CA GLU A 72 -6.23 -9.95 6.67
C GLU A 72 -7.21 -11.10 6.86
N PHE A 73 -6.75 -12.30 7.24
CA PHE A 73 -7.65 -13.41 7.51
C PHE A 73 -8.66 -13.12 8.65
N LYS A 74 -8.25 -12.36 9.66
CA LYS A 74 -9.13 -11.93 10.77
C LYS A 74 -10.26 -11.01 10.30
N THR A 75 -10.11 -10.31 9.18
CA THR A 75 -11.18 -9.48 8.60
C THR A 75 -12.34 -10.33 8.06
N ARG A 76 -12.13 -11.63 7.81
CA ARG A 76 -13.14 -12.61 7.34
C ARG A 76 -13.91 -12.11 6.12
N LYS A 77 -13.22 -11.45 5.18
CA LYS A 77 -13.87 -10.87 4.00
C LYS A 77 -14.46 -11.95 3.09
N GLU A 78 -15.66 -11.67 2.57
CA GLU A 78 -16.23 -12.32 1.40
C GLU A 78 -15.74 -11.58 0.16
N VAL A 79 -15.03 -12.28 -0.73
CA VAL A 79 -14.43 -11.70 -1.93
C VAL A 79 -15.30 -12.05 -3.14
N VAL A 80 -15.84 -11.03 -3.80
CA VAL A 80 -16.72 -11.18 -4.97
C VAL A 80 -15.97 -10.75 -6.22
N TYR A 81 -15.88 -11.63 -7.21
CA TYR A 81 -15.26 -11.36 -8.50
C TYR A 81 -16.31 -11.24 -9.60
N LEU A 82 -16.38 -10.07 -10.23
CA LEU A 82 -17.22 -9.78 -11.39
C LEU A 82 -16.48 -10.20 -12.66
N LEU A 83 -17.09 -11.07 -13.46
CA LEU A 83 -16.50 -11.75 -14.61
C LEU A 83 -17.02 -11.14 -15.92
N TYR A 84 -16.12 -11.07 -16.90
CA TYR A 84 -16.40 -10.52 -18.23
C TYR A 84 -15.89 -11.49 -19.29
N ASP A 85 -16.80 -12.13 -20.03
CA ASP A 85 -16.50 -13.25 -20.92
C ASP A 85 -15.46 -12.91 -22.00
N GLU A 86 -15.44 -11.65 -22.44
CA GLU A 86 -14.59 -11.14 -23.50
C GLU A 86 -13.11 -11.10 -23.09
N VAL A 87 -12.83 -10.91 -21.79
CA VAL A 87 -11.48 -10.60 -21.28
C VAL A 87 -11.02 -11.50 -20.14
N VAL A 88 -11.83 -12.48 -19.73
CA VAL A 88 -11.54 -13.39 -18.62
C VAL A 88 -11.65 -14.84 -19.09
N CYS A 89 -10.75 -15.69 -18.61
CA CYS A 89 -10.84 -17.14 -18.81
C CYS A 89 -10.68 -17.92 -17.49
N THR A 90 -10.83 -19.24 -17.57
CA THR A 90 -10.71 -20.16 -16.43
C THR A 90 -9.34 -20.09 -15.74
N TYR A 91 -8.27 -19.70 -16.44
CA TYR A 91 -6.95 -19.49 -15.83
C TYR A 91 -6.99 -18.41 -14.73
N GLU A 92 -7.62 -17.28 -15.01
CA GLU A 92 -7.66 -16.14 -14.11
C GLU A 92 -8.48 -16.45 -12.85
N MET A 93 -9.41 -17.40 -12.94
CA MET A 93 -10.26 -17.84 -11.83
C MET A 93 -9.68 -19.01 -11.04
N ASP A 94 -8.41 -19.36 -11.29
CA ASP A 94 -7.70 -20.49 -10.67
C ASP A 94 -8.32 -21.87 -11.00
N ASP A 95 -9.03 -21.98 -12.13
CA ASP A 95 -9.63 -23.23 -12.59
C ASP A 95 -8.82 -23.88 -13.74
N THR A 96 -7.67 -23.31 -14.12
CA THR A 96 -6.78 -23.86 -15.16
C THR A 96 -5.32 -23.47 -14.88
N PRO A 97 -4.33 -24.38 -15.06
CA PRO A 97 -2.92 -24.04 -14.93
C PRO A 97 -2.47 -22.88 -15.84
N PRO A 98 -1.41 -22.13 -15.46
CA PRO A 98 -0.89 -21.03 -16.27
C PRO A 98 -0.40 -21.48 -17.65
N PHE A 99 -0.61 -20.61 -18.64
CA PHE A 99 0.03 -20.74 -19.94
C PHE A 99 1.46 -20.19 -19.91
N LEU A 100 2.22 -20.48 -20.96
CA LEU A 100 3.55 -19.89 -21.16
C LEU A 100 3.48 -18.36 -21.14
N ILE A 101 4.53 -17.74 -20.60
CA ILE A 101 4.65 -16.29 -20.48
C ILE A 101 4.53 -15.61 -21.86
N ASN A 102 3.83 -14.48 -21.90
CA ASN A 102 3.69 -13.67 -23.09
C ASN A 102 5.05 -13.10 -23.55
N ARG A 103 5.53 -13.56 -24.70
CA ARG A 103 6.80 -13.14 -25.30
C ARG A 103 6.84 -11.65 -25.61
N GLU A 104 5.73 -11.04 -26.05
CA GLU A 104 5.65 -9.60 -26.29
C GLU A 104 5.91 -8.80 -25.00
N ALA A 105 5.33 -9.24 -23.89
CA ALA A 105 5.54 -8.60 -22.59
C ALA A 105 7.00 -8.74 -22.12
N LEU A 106 7.59 -9.93 -22.31
CA LEU A 106 8.97 -10.19 -21.93
C LEU A 106 9.96 -9.35 -22.76
N ASP A 107 9.76 -9.25 -24.07
CA ASP A 107 10.62 -8.43 -24.96
C ASP A 107 10.60 -6.96 -24.53
N ILE A 108 9.43 -6.42 -24.18
CA ILE A 108 9.29 -5.06 -23.66
C ILE A 108 9.99 -4.90 -22.31
N ALA A 109 9.86 -5.88 -21.41
CA ALA A 109 10.53 -5.85 -20.12
C ALA A 109 12.07 -5.86 -20.25
N ILE A 110 12.62 -6.64 -21.18
CA ILE A 110 14.06 -6.66 -21.49
C ILE A 110 14.51 -5.32 -22.05
N GLU A 111 13.75 -4.73 -22.98
CA GLU A 111 14.05 -3.39 -23.52
C GLU A 111 14.11 -2.35 -22.40
N ILE A 112 13.12 -2.32 -21.50
CA ILE A 112 13.10 -1.38 -20.37
C ILE A 112 14.27 -1.63 -19.42
N ALA A 113 14.60 -2.89 -19.13
CA ALA A 113 15.72 -3.24 -18.27
C ALA A 113 17.06 -2.71 -18.85
N LEU A 114 17.29 -2.86 -20.15
CA LEU A 114 18.47 -2.31 -20.83
C LEU A 114 18.50 -0.78 -20.79
N MET A 115 17.35 -0.12 -20.99
CA MET A 115 17.25 1.35 -20.88
C MET A 115 17.54 1.88 -19.47
N LEU A 116 17.35 1.04 -18.44
CA LEU A 116 17.70 1.32 -17.05
C LEU A 116 19.09 0.78 -16.65
N ASN A 117 19.91 0.42 -17.64
CA ASN A 117 21.26 -0.11 -17.47
C ASN A 117 21.33 -1.38 -16.60
N CYS A 118 20.25 -2.17 -16.53
CA CYS A 118 20.24 -3.44 -15.79
C CYS A 118 21.02 -4.52 -16.55
N HIS A 119 21.59 -5.46 -15.79
CA HIS A 119 22.06 -6.74 -16.32
C HIS A 119 20.87 -7.68 -16.50
N ILE A 120 20.69 -8.21 -17.71
CA ILE A 120 19.61 -9.16 -18.00
C ILE A 120 19.95 -10.52 -17.39
N VAL A 121 18.95 -11.19 -16.81
CA VAL A 121 19.14 -12.54 -16.27
C VAL A 121 19.23 -13.57 -17.39
N ASP A 122 20.07 -14.60 -17.21
CA ASP A 122 20.22 -15.68 -18.20
C ASP A 122 18.98 -16.56 -18.30
N GLU A 123 18.27 -16.74 -17.18
CA GLU A 123 17.05 -17.53 -17.08
C GLU A 123 16.00 -16.80 -16.24
N VAL A 124 14.76 -16.78 -16.73
CA VAL A 124 13.62 -16.13 -16.07
C VAL A 124 12.83 -17.18 -15.29
N HIS A 125 12.87 -17.07 -13.97
CA HIS A 125 12.10 -17.93 -13.05
C HIS A 125 10.84 -17.20 -12.58
N ILE A 126 9.68 -17.81 -12.80
CA ILE A 126 8.39 -17.26 -12.36
C ILE A 126 8.17 -17.65 -10.89
N THR A 127 8.02 -16.65 -10.05
CA THR A 127 7.76 -16.78 -8.61
C THR A 127 6.31 -16.44 -8.28
N ARG A 128 5.88 -16.78 -7.06
CA ARG A 128 4.53 -16.52 -6.55
C ARG A 128 4.60 -15.61 -5.33
N LYS A 129 4.31 -14.33 -5.51
CA LYS A 129 4.21 -13.32 -4.43
C LYS A 129 2.83 -13.43 -3.81
N GLN A 130 2.70 -13.69 -2.52
CA GLN A 130 1.41 -13.99 -1.88
C GLN A 130 0.52 -12.74 -1.71
N TYR A 131 -0.79 -12.87 -1.96
CA TYR A 131 -1.80 -11.83 -1.79
C TYR A 131 -3.04 -12.41 -1.11
N LEU A 132 -3.35 -11.93 0.09
CA LEU A 132 -4.50 -12.38 0.88
C LEU A 132 -5.69 -11.41 0.90
N ASP A 133 -5.51 -10.22 0.33
CA ASP A 133 -6.51 -9.15 0.23
C ASP A 133 -7.66 -9.47 -0.75
N GLY A 134 -7.55 -10.56 -1.51
CA GLY A 134 -8.53 -10.95 -2.53
C GLY A 134 -8.42 -10.16 -3.83
N SER A 135 -7.38 -9.36 -4.02
CA SER A 135 -7.16 -8.64 -5.28
C SER A 135 -6.78 -9.58 -6.44
N ILE A 136 -6.32 -10.80 -6.13
CA ILE A 136 -5.91 -11.84 -7.08
C ILE A 136 -6.56 -13.19 -6.67
N PRO A 137 -7.40 -13.81 -7.53
CA PRO A 137 -8.13 -15.05 -7.22
C PRO A 137 -7.28 -16.23 -6.77
N THR A 138 -6.06 -16.38 -7.31
CA THR A 138 -5.12 -17.46 -6.98
C THR A 138 -4.48 -17.30 -5.60
N GLY A 139 -4.65 -16.14 -4.94
CA GLY A 139 -3.98 -15.81 -3.68
C GLY A 139 -2.48 -15.53 -3.80
N PHE A 140 -1.98 -15.42 -5.03
CA PHE A 140 -0.62 -15.00 -5.32
C PHE A 140 -0.52 -14.38 -6.72
N GLN A 141 0.31 -13.37 -6.87
CA GLN A 141 0.72 -12.78 -8.13
C GLN A 141 1.89 -13.57 -8.71
N ARG A 142 1.87 -13.84 -10.02
CA ARG A 142 3.04 -14.37 -10.71
C ARG A 142 3.95 -13.22 -11.12
N THR A 143 5.19 -13.28 -10.66
CA THR A 143 6.20 -12.23 -10.85
C THR A 143 7.52 -12.89 -11.24
N ALA A 144 8.25 -12.29 -12.18
CA ALA A 144 9.57 -12.77 -12.59
C ALA A 144 10.56 -11.61 -12.74
N VAL A 145 11.77 -11.77 -12.18
CA VAL A 145 12.86 -10.79 -12.36
C VAL A 145 13.43 -10.94 -13.77
N VAL A 146 13.58 -9.82 -14.48
CA VAL A 146 14.11 -9.76 -15.85
C VAL A 146 15.47 -9.07 -15.90
N GLY A 147 15.70 -8.08 -15.04
CA GLY A 147 16.98 -7.39 -14.96
C GLY A 147 17.36 -7.02 -13.53
N ILE A 148 18.65 -6.99 -13.23
CA ILE A 148 19.20 -6.72 -11.90
C ILE A 148 20.35 -5.71 -11.96
N ASN A 149 20.67 -5.08 -10.83
CA ASN A 149 21.86 -4.24 -10.65
C ASN A 149 21.99 -3.13 -11.71
N GLY A 150 20.88 -2.46 -12.02
CA GLY A 150 20.83 -1.33 -12.94
C GLY A 150 21.09 0.00 -12.25
N TYR A 151 20.99 1.09 -13.02
CA TYR A 151 21.10 2.43 -12.48
C TYR A 151 20.51 3.51 -13.39
N ILE A 152 20.13 4.62 -12.76
CA ILE A 152 19.72 5.87 -13.41
C ILE A 152 20.81 6.91 -13.15
N PRO A 153 21.42 7.50 -14.21
CA PRO A 153 22.29 8.66 -14.04
C PRO A 153 21.49 9.82 -13.42
N TYR A 154 21.95 10.35 -12.30
CA TYR A 154 21.25 11.41 -11.58
C TYR A 154 22.25 12.43 -11.04
N LYS A 155 22.26 13.63 -11.65
CA LYS A 155 23.26 14.68 -11.37
C LYS A 155 24.68 14.11 -11.51
N ASP A 156 25.50 14.22 -10.47
CA ASP A 156 26.88 13.74 -10.37
C ASP A 156 27.00 12.29 -9.85
N ARG A 157 25.88 11.60 -9.64
CA ARG A 157 25.83 10.24 -9.07
C ARG A 157 24.89 9.30 -9.81
N LYS A 158 24.73 8.09 -9.27
CA LYS A 158 23.81 7.07 -9.77
C LYS A 158 22.77 6.72 -8.72
N ILE A 159 21.51 6.62 -9.13
CA ILE A 159 20.46 5.96 -8.34
C ILE A 159 20.43 4.50 -8.76
N GLY A 160 20.61 3.59 -7.81
CA GLY A 160 20.60 2.16 -8.10
C GLY A 160 19.19 1.71 -8.48
N VAL A 161 19.09 0.84 -9.47
CA VAL A 161 17.89 0.04 -9.76
C VAL A 161 18.22 -1.36 -9.29
N ARG A 162 17.58 -1.80 -8.20
CA ARG A 162 17.85 -3.12 -7.61
C ARG A 162 17.49 -4.21 -8.60
N HIS A 163 16.27 -4.17 -9.10
CA HIS A 163 15.80 -5.06 -10.14
C HIS A 163 14.58 -4.50 -10.87
N LEU A 164 14.33 -5.06 -12.05
CA LEU A 164 13.12 -4.91 -12.84
C LEU A 164 12.40 -6.26 -12.92
N THR A 165 11.11 -6.27 -12.60
CA THR A 165 10.27 -7.47 -12.75
C THR A 165 9.26 -7.30 -13.88
N VAL A 166 8.76 -8.43 -14.38
CA VAL A 166 7.52 -8.52 -15.16
C VAL A 166 6.51 -9.33 -14.35
N GLU A 167 5.28 -8.84 -14.24
CA GLU A 167 4.25 -9.47 -13.40
C GLU A 167 2.81 -9.23 -13.87
N GLU A 168 1.88 -9.96 -13.26
CA GLU A 168 0.44 -9.88 -13.52
C GLU A 168 -0.21 -8.72 -12.75
N ASP A 169 -1.06 -7.92 -13.38
CA ASP A 169 -1.82 -6.90 -12.63
C ASP A 169 -2.96 -7.55 -11.85
N ALA A 170 -3.38 -6.88 -10.77
CA ALA A 170 -4.47 -7.32 -9.92
C ALA A 170 -5.83 -6.84 -10.44
N CYS A 171 -6.92 -7.39 -9.89
CA CYS A 171 -8.27 -6.93 -10.18
C CYS A 171 -8.48 -5.44 -9.84
N ARG A 172 -9.49 -4.79 -10.43
CA ARG A 172 -9.92 -3.44 -10.03
C ARG A 172 -10.91 -3.53 -8.88
N GLU A 173 -10.64 -2.85 -7.78
CA GLU A 173 -11.61 -2.75 -6.68
C GLU A 173 -12.84 -1.95 -7.12
N VAL A 174 -14.03 -2.44 -6.78
CA VAL A 174 -15.32 -1.76 -6.99
C VAL A 174 -15.82 -1.17 -5.69
N SER A 175 -15.73 -1.95 -4.61
CA SER A 175 -16.18 -1.55 -3.29
C SER A 175 -15.53 -2.42 -2.22
N ASP A 176 -15.13 -1.80 -1.11
CA ASP A 176 -14.81 -2.48 0.14
C ASP A 176 -15.71 -1.94 1.26
N VAL A 177 -16.65 -2.76 1.75
CA VAL A 177 -17.64 -2.37 2.76
C VAL A 177 -17.78 -3.48 3.81
N GLY A 178 -17.48 -3.16 5.06
CA GLY A 178 -17.53 -4.11 6.18
C GLY A 178 -16.74 -5.39 5.90
N HIS A 179 -17.44 -6.52 5.82
CA HIS A 179 -16.83 -7.83 5.55
C HIS A 179 -16.97 -8.28 4.08
N ARG A 180 -17.29 -7.38 3.15
CA ARG A 180 -17.47 -7.73 1.73
C ARG A 180 -16.64 -6.82 0.84
N ILE A 181 -15.84 -7.43 -0.03
CA ILE A 181 -15.06 -6.72 -1.04
C ILE A 181 -15.43 -7.24 -2.43
N THR A 182 -15.58 -6.32 -3.39
CA THR A 182 -15.99 -6.64 -4.77
C THR A 182 -14.95 -6.14 -5.76
N PHE A 183 -14.58 -6.99 -6.71
CA PHE A 183 -13.53 -6.77 -7.69
C PHE A 183 -14.03 -6.99 -9.13
N LYS A 184 -13.61 -6.15 -10.08
CA LYS A 184 -13.67 -6.42 -11.52
C LYS A 184 -12.40 -7.15 -11.95
N THR A 185 -12.58 -8.27 -12.65
CA THR A 185 -11.48 -9.15 -13.07
C THR A 185 -10.86 -8.79 -14.41
N ASP A 186 -11.38 -7.77 -15.10
CA ASP A 186 -10.92 -7.38 -16.43
C ASP A 186 -9.44 -6.96 -16.50
N ARG A 187 -8.94 -6.31 -15.44
CA ARG A 187 -7.52 -5.92 -15.31
C ARG A 187 -6.59 -7.06 -14.92
N LEU A 188 -7.11 -8.11 -14.29
CA LEU A 188 -6.32 -9.23 -13.79
C LEU A 188 -5.45 -9.80 -14.90
N GLY A 189 -4.16 -10.03 -14.64
CA GLY A 189 -3.25 -10.63 -15.62
C GLY A 189 -2.78 -9.72 -16.75
N ILE A 190 -3.20 -8.44 -16.81
CA ILE A 190 -2.57 -7.47 -17.71
C ILE A 190 -1.07 -7.40 -17.35
N PRO A 191 -0.14 -7.50 -18.31
CA PRO A 191 1.28 -7.47 -17.99
C PRO A 191 1.68 -6.09 -17.47
N LEU A 192 2.52 -6.06 -16.45
CA LEU A 192 3.20 -4.86 -16.00
C LEU A 192 4.68 -5.12 -15.77
N VAL A 193 5.45 -4.04 -15.76
CA VAL A 193 6.81 -4.04 -15.21
C VAL A 193 6.83 -3.28 -13.90
N GLU A 194 7.61 -3.78 -12.95
CA GLU A 194 7.92 -3.10 -11.69
C GLU A 194 9.40 -2.70 -11.72
N VAL A 195 9.67 -1.41 -11.51
CA VAL A 195 11.03 -0.89 -11.33
C VAL A 195 11.24 -0.64 -9.84
N ILE A 196 12.14 -1.41 -9.24
CA ILE A 196 12.53 -1.24 -7.83
C ILE A 196 13.88 -0.55 -7.75
N THR A 197 13.91 0.59 -7.06
CA THR A 197 15.14 1.36 -6.83
C THR A 197 15.80 0.99 -5.50
N GLU A 198 17.11 1.24 -5.41
CA GLU A 198 17.79 1.30 -4.13
C GLU A 198 17.36 2.56 -3.34
N PRO A 199 17.42 2.55 -2.00
CA PRO A 199 16.99 3.67 -1.16
C PRO A 199 18.02 4.83 -1.16
N HIS A 200 18.44 5.27 -2.34
CA HIS A 200 19.51 6.25 -2.56
C HIS A 200 19.00 7.69 -2.62
N MET A 201 17.69 7.93 -2.61
CA MET A 201 17.11 9.28 -2.60
C MET A 201 17.16 9.83 -1.17
N ARG A 202 17.75 11.01 -1.02
CA ARG A 202 18.14 11.65 0.25
C ARG A 202 17.31 12.86 0.61
N THR A 203 16.46 13.33 -0.29
CA THR A 203 15.48 14.39 0.01
C THR A 203 14.17 14.11 -0.73
N PRO A 204 13.03 14.65 -0.24
CA PRO A 204 11.75 14.59 -0.94
C PRO A 204 11.79 15.04 -2.40
N TRP A 205 12.63 16.04 -2.72
CA TRP A 205 12.82 16.58 -4.06
C TRP A 205 13.45 15.57 -5.02
N GLU A 206 14.48 14.86 -4.55
CA GLU A 206 15.12 13.82 -5.36
C GLU A 206 14.12 12.69 -5.68
N VAL A 207 13.22 12.35 -4.75
CA VAL A 207 12.18 11.33 -4.96
C VAL A 207 11.30 11.68 -6.16
N GLU A 208 10.83 12.94 -6.23
CA GLU A 208 10.03 13.41 -7.35
C GLU A 208 10.81 13.45 -8.67
N GLU A 209 12.03 14.01 -8.65
CA GLU A 209 12.88 14.12 -9.84
C GLU A 209 13.20 12.74 -10.45
N VAL A 210 13.59 11.78 -9.61
CA VAL A 210 13.92 10.42 -10.04
C VAL A 210 12.69 9.69 -10.57
N ALA A 211 11.53 9.83 -9.92
CA ALA A 211 10.28 9.26 -10.41
C ALA A 211 9.90 9.78 -11.81
N TRP A 212 10.11 11.08 -12.05
CA TRP A 212 9.94 11.66 -13.39
C TRP A 212 10.88 11.07 -14.42
N MET A 213 12.14 10.81 -14.05
CA MET A 213 13.12 10.17 -14.94
C MET A 213 12.72 8.75 -15.29
N ILE A 214 12.33 7.92 -14.31
CA ILE A 214 11.82 6.55 -14.54
C ILE A 214 10.63 6.60 -15.50
N GLY A 215 9.63 7.42 -15.19
CA GLY A 215 8.43 7.52 -16.02
C GLY A 215 8.72 7.99 -17.45
N ARG A 216 9.69 8.89 -17.65
CA ARG A 216 10.12 9.35 -18.99
C ARG A 216 10.82 8.23 -19.76
N THR A 217 11.73 7.49 -19.12
CA THR A 217 12.41 6.34 -19.72
C THR A 217 11.41 5.28 -20.18
N LEU A 218 10.47 4.89 -19.31
CA LEU A 218 9.47 3.87 -19.64
C LEU A 218 8.53 4.33 -20.76
N ARG A 219 8.10 5.60 -20.76
CA ARG A 219 7.26 6.17 -21.83
C ARG A 219 7.96 6.28 -23.17
N ALA A 220 9.28 6.41 -23.19
CA ALA A 220 10.06 6.51 -24.42
C ALA A 220 10.04 5.22 -25.26
N THR A 221 9.75 4.06 -24.65
CA THR A 221 9.52 2.80 -25.38
C THR A 221 8.34 2.88 -26.36
N GLY A 222 7.34 3.73 -26.08
CA GLY A 222 6.05 3.72 -26.78
C GLY A 222 5.19 2.46 -26.52
N LYS A 223 5.63 1.56 -25.63
CA LYS A 223 5.02 0.25 -25.38
C LYS A 223 4.42 0.09 -23.98
N VAL A 224 4.46 1.14 -23.17
CA VAL A 224 3.70 1.22 -21.91
C VAL A 224 2.35 1.89 -22.13
N ARG A 225 1.34 1.47 -21.37
CA ARG A 225 0.02 2.10 -21.38
C ARG A 225 0.11 3.53 -20.83
N ARG A 226 -0.87 4.34 -21.24
CA ARG A 226 -1.03 5.73 -20.83
C ARG A 226 -2.46 5.93 -20.35
N GLY A 227 -2.64 6.89 -19.44
CA GLY A 227 -3.95 7.21 -18.87
C GLY A 227 -4.07 6.79 -17.40
N ILE A 228 -5.20 7.16 -16.81
CA ILE A 228 -5.48 6.91 -15.40
C ILE A 228 -5.50 5.40 -15.13
N GLY A 229 -4.87 4.96 -14.04
CA GLY A 229 -4.85 3.56 -13.63
C GLY A 229 -3.83 2.67 -14.34
N SER A 230 -3.06 3.20 -15.31
CA SER A 230 -1.99 2.46 -16.00
C SER A 230 -0.65 2.43 -15.26
N VAL A 231 -0.52 3.25 -14.21
CA VAL A 231 0.68 3.42 -13.41
C VAL A 231 0.30 3.32 -11.94
N ARG A 232 1.01 2.48 -11.18
CA ARG A 232 0.92 2.41 -9.71
C ARG A 232 2.29 2.68 -9.12
N GLN A 233 2.35 3.43 -8.04
CA GLN A 233 3.62 3.89 -7.49
C GLN A 233 3.55 3.86 -5.98
N ASP A 234 4.46 3.10 -5.41
CA ASP A 234 4.61 2.94 -3.98
C ASP A 234 5.94 3.56 -3.57
N ILE A 235 5.92 4.30 -2.47
CA ILE A 235 7.06 5.09 -2.00
C ILE A 235 7.48 4.59 -0.64
N ASN A 236 8.71 4.13 -0.51
CA ASN A 236 9.26 3.60 0.73
C ASN A 236 10.14 4.66 1.40
N VAL A 237 9.70 5.22 2.52
CA VAL A 237 10.36 6.34 3.22
C VAL A 237 10.83 5.91 4.61
N SER A 238 11.99 6.39 5.02
CA SER A 238 12.51 6.26 6.38
C SER A 238 13.43 7.42 6.74
N ILE A 239 13.58 7.66 8.04
CA ILE A 239 14.61 8.53 8.63
C ILE A 239 15.47 7.70 9.61
N ASP A 240 16.61 8.23 10.03
CA ASP A 240 17.44 7.57 11.03
C ASP A 240 16.70 7.45 12.38
N GLY A 241 16.78 6.27 13.01
CA GLY A 241 16.00 5.93 14.20
C GLY A 241 14.53 5.55 13.94
N GLY A 242 14.01 5.84 12.75
CA GLY A 242 12.65 5.49 12.32
C GLY A 242 12.52 4.08 11.73
N THR A 243 11.35 3.81 11.17
CA THR A 243 11.03 2.54 10.49
C THR A 243 10.66 2.82 9.04
N ARG A 244 10.96 1.90 8.13
CA ARG A 244 10.50 1.98 6.73
C ARG A 244 8.97 1.98 6.67
N VAL A 245 8.41 3.05 6.12
CA VAL A 245 6.98 3.19 5.86
C VAL A 245 6.74 3.25 4.37
N GLU A 246 5.77 2.48 3.91
CA GLU A 246 5.37 2.41 2.50
C GLU A 246 4.10 3.24 2.29
N ILE A 247 4.17 4.25 1.44
CA ILE A 247 3.05 5.06 1.00
C ILE A 247 2.55 4.46 -0.31
N LYS A 248 1.46 3.70 -0.23
CA LYS A 248 0.91 2.96 -1.37
C LYS A 248 0.04 3.81 -2.30
N GLY A 249 0.07 3.50 -3.59
CA GLY A 249 -0.91 3.97 -4.56
C GLY A 249 -0.86 5.48 -4.83
N VAL A 250 0.32 6.08 -4.84
CA VAL A 250 0.46 7.53 -5.04
C VAL A 250 0.07 7.91 -6.48
N PRO A 251 -1.01 8.70 -6.68
CA PRO A 251 -1.65 8.81 -7.99
C PRO A 251 -0.88 9.69 -8.98
N ARG A 252 -0.04 10.60 -8.49
CA ARG A 252 0.70 11.56 -9.30
C ARG A 252 2.09 11.80 -8.72
N ILE A 253 3.09 11.88 -9.61
CA ILE A 253 4.49 12.11 -9.23
C ILE A 253 4.66 13.42 -8.46
N GLY A 254 3.90 14.48 -8.80
CA GLY A 254 3.94 15.75 -8.08
C GLY A 254 3.47 15.71 -6.62
N LEU A 255 2.97 14.57 -6.14
CA LEU A 255 2.66 14.35 -4.72
C LEU A 255 3.80 13.67 -3.97
N PHE A 256 4.86 13.23 -4.64
CA PHE A 256 5.93 12.44 -4.02
C PHE A 256 6.68 13.27 -2.99
N ALA A 257 7.13 14.48 -3.36
CA ALA A 257 7.81 15.38 -2.45
C ALA A 257 6.96 15.74 -1.21
N PRO A 258 5.71 16.24 -1.33
CA PRO A 258 4.92 16.58 -0.14
C PRO A 258 4.59 15.35 0.73
N LEU A 259 4.26 14.19 0.14
CA LEU A 259 3.94 12.99 0.93
C LEU A 259 5.14 12.46 1.70
N THR A 260 6.31 12.38 1.04
CA THR A 260 7.54 11.90 1.70
C THR A 260 8.06 12.89 2.74
N ALA A 261 7.90 14.20 2.53
CA ALA A 261 8.20 15.22 3.52
C ALA A 261 7.33 15.07 4.78
N ILE A 262 6.02 14.95 4.61
CA ILE A 262 5.08 14.74 5.72
C ILE A 262 5.41 13.44 6.46
N GLU A 263 5.70 12.36 5.74
CA GLU A 263 6.06 11.08 6.37
C GLU A 263 7.36 11.17 7.18
N ALA A 264 8.40 11.83 6.65
CA ALA A 264 9.64 12.02 7.39
C ALA A 264 9.43 12.82 8.68
N LEU A 265 8.63 13.89 8.62
CA LEU A 265 8.29 14.71 9.79
C LEU A 265 7.40 13.95 10.79
N ARG A 266 6.50 13.10 10.29
CA ARG A 266 5.70 12.20 11.13
C ARG A 266 6.58 11.24 11.91
N GLN A 267 7.55 10.61 11.25
CA GLN A 267 8.50 9.73 11.93
C GLN A 267 9.32 10.51 12.97
N LYS A 268 9.79 11.71 12.64
CA LYS A 268 10.49 12.58 13.60
C LYS A 268 9.65 12.87 14.83
N ALA A 269 8.40 13.29 14.64
CA ALA A 269 7.46 13.59 15.72
C ALA A 269 7.15 12.35 16.59
N LEU A 270 7.04 11.17 15.98
CA LEU A 270 6.86 9.91 16.72
C LEU A 270 8.09 9.49 17.52
N LEU A 271 9.29 9.80 17.05
CA LEU A 271 10.52 9.58 17.82
C LEU A 271 10.60 10.50 19.04
N GLU A 272 10.24 11.78 18.88
CA GLU A 272 10.13 12.73 19.99
C GLU A 272 9.07 12.28 21.01
N LEU A 273 7.91 11.82 20.54
CA LEU A 273 6.87 11.27 21.40
C LEU A 273 7.33 10.02 22.15
N ARG A 274 8.12 9.15 21.49
CA ARG A 274 8.72 7.97 22.13
C ARG A 274 9.69 8.38 23.23
N GLU A 275 10.53 9.38 22.99
CA GLU A 275 11.45 9.90 24.02
C GLU A 275 10.69 10.46 25.22
N GLU A 276 9.59 11.16 24.99
CA GLU A 276 8.72 11.68 26.05
C GLU A 276 7.98 10.57 26.81
N LEU A 277 7.53 9.52 26.13
CA LEU A 277 6.97 8.33 26.79
C LEU A 277 7.99 7.69 27.74
N LEU A 278 9.23 7.54 27.27
CA LEU A 278 10.32 6.96 28.06
C LEU A 278 10.72 7.87 29.24
N SER A 279 10.73 9.19 29.05
CA SER A 279 11.03 10.16 30.13
C SER A 279 10.01 10.09 31.27
N ARG A 280 8.75 9.77 30.95
CA ARG A 280 7.66 9.52 31.91
C ARG A 280 7.66 8.10 32.50
N GLY A 281 8.60 7.27 32.08
CA GLY A 281 8.76 5.89 32.55
C GLY A 281 7.84 4.87 31.89
N PHE A 282 7.14 5.21 30.79
CA PHE A 282 6.35 4.24 30.04
C PHE A 282 7.25 3.35 29.17
N THR A 283 7.09 2.03 29.29
CA THR A 283 7.74 0.99 28.50
C THR A 283 6.70 0.02 27.96
N ALA A 284 7.06 -0.78 26.96
CA ALA A 284 6.16 -1.81 26.44
C ALA A 284 5.72 -2.84 27.50
N GLU A 285 6.48 -2.98 28.60
CA GLU A 285 6.22 -3.95 29.67
C GLU A 285 5.33 -3.41 30.78
N ASN A 286 5.28 -2.09 30.98
CA ASN A 286 4.56 -1.45 32.07
C ASN A 286 3.36 -0.60 31.62
N MET A 287 3.07 -0.56 30.32
CA MET A 287 1.84 0.06 29.81
C MET A 287 0.62 -0.77 30.23
N GLU A 288 -0.13 -0.25 31.19
CA GLU A 288 -1.39 -0.84 31.64
C GLU A 288 -2.58 0.02 31.20
N PHE A 289 -3.57 -0.63 30.58
CA PHE A 289 -4.83 -0.02 30.20
C PHE A 289 -5.98 -0.75 30.89
N ARG A 290 -6.91 -0.01 31.49
CA ARG A 290 -8.08 -0.61 32.16
C ARG A 290 -9.31 -0.47 31.29
N VAL A 291 -9.92 -1.60 30.96
CA VAL A 291 -11.20 -1.63 30.24
C VAL A 291 -12.34 -1.64 31.25
N MET A 292 -13.24 -0.67 31.15
CA MET A 292 -14.40 -0.54 32.03
C MET A 292 -15.67 -0.58 31.19
N ASP A 293 -16.69 -1.30 31.67
CA ASP A 293 -18.03 -1.20 31.12
C ASP A 293 -18.63 0.12 31.59
N VAL A 294 -19.05 0.96 30.65
CA VAL A 294 -19.72 2.22 30.97
C VAL A 294 -21.22 1.98 30.81
N GLY A 295 -21.94 2.09 31.91
CA GLY A 295 -23.37 1.79 31.98
C GLY A 295 -24.24 2.90 31.39
N SER A 296 -25.41 3.11 31.99
CA SER A 296 -26.35 4.18 31.63
C SER A 296 -25.76 5.60 31.79
N GLU A 297 -24.62 5.76 32.45
CA GLU A 297 -23.90 7.03 32.63
C GLU A 297 -23.51 7.70 31.30
N VAL A 298 -23.32 6.93 30.23
CA VAL A 298 -23.09 7.47 28.87
C VAL A 298 -24.30 8.23 28.33
N SER A 299 -25.51 7.95 28.82
CA SER A 299 -26.72 8.62 28.36
C SER A 299 -26.81 10.09 28.77
N GLU A 300 -25.98 10.53 29.73
CA GLU A 300 -25.86 11.93 30.16
C GLU A 300 -24.89 12.74 29.29
N LEU A 301 -24.04 12.08 28.48
CA LEU A 301 -23.17 12.75 27.53
C LEU A 301 -23.96 13.24 26.32
N ILE A 302 -24.06 14.57 26.19
CA ILE A 302 -24.64 15.23 25.02
C ILE A 302 -23.63 15.17 23.88
N CYS A 303 -23.63 14.06 23.14
CA CYS A 303 -22.87 13.92 21.91
C CYS A 303 -23.70 13.23 20.82
N ASP A 304 -23.84 13.88 19.67
CA ASP A 304 -24.58 13.35 18.52
C ASP A 304 -24.10 11.96 18.10
N ALA A 305 -22.80 11.69 18.27
CA ALA A 305 -22.17 10.41 17.94
C ALA A 305 -22.69 9.23 18.79
N LEU A 306 -23.22 9.51 19.98
CA LEU A 306 -23.71 8.51 20.93
C LEU A 306 -25.24 8.33 20.87
N SER A 307 -25.95 9.29 20.27
CA SER A 307 -27.42 9.31 20.22
C SER A 307 -28.04 8.03 19.61
N LYS A 308 -27.51 7.55 18.48
CA LYS A 308 -27.98 6.33 17.81
C LYS A 308 -27.59 5.05 18.57
N PRO A 309 -26.32 4.85 18.97
CA PRO A 309 -25.94 3.71 19.82
C PRO A 309 -26.75 3.57 21.11
N ILE A 310 -27.05 4.68 21.81
CA ILE A 310 -27.86 4.70 23.04
C ILE A 310 -29.28 4.20 22.73
N LYS A 311 -29.93 4.73 21.69
CA LYS A 311 -31.28 4.29 21.27
C LYS A 311 -31.33 2.82 20.87
N SER A 312 -30.23 2.27 20.36
CA SER A 312 -30.11 0.87 19.97
C SER A 312 -29.67 -0.06 21.12
N ASN A 313 -29.61 0.43 22.37
CA ASN A 313 -29.22 -0.32 23.56
C ASN A 313 -27.86 -1.05 23.41
N MET A 314 -26.91 -0.39 22.75
CA MET A 314 -25.55 -0.91 22.60
C MET A 314 -24.78 -0.86 23.93
N LYS A 315 -23.82 -1.78 24.10
CA LYS A 315 -22.90 -1.76 25.25
C LYS A 315 -21.78 -0.75 25.00
N PHE A 316 -21.47 0.07 26.00
CA PHE A 316 -20.36 1.01 25.96
C PHE A 316 -19.20 0.51 26.80
N LYS A 317 -17.99 0.66 26.27
CA LYS A 317 -16.76 0.36 27.00
C LYS A 317 -15.82 1.56 26.88
N MET A 318 -15.08 1.82 27.94
CA MET A 318 -14.04 2.84 27.98
C MET A 318 -12.70 2.18 28.30
N VAL A 319 -11.64 2.74 27.72
CA VAL A 319 -10.26 2.36 28.01
C VAL A 319 -9.64 3.52 28.79
N GLU A 320 -9.36 3.31 30.08
CA GLU A 320 -8.63 4.28 30.89
C GLU A 320 -7.13 4.16 30.60
N ALA A 321 -6.52 5.27 30.18
CA ALA A 321 -5.08 5.42 29.93
C ALA A 321 -4.52 6.58 30.77
N LYS A 322 -4.03 6.28 31.98
CA LYS A 322 -3.58 7.31 32.93
C LYS A 322 -2.27 7.96 32.48
N GLY A 323 -2.25 9.29 32.40
CA GLY A 323 -1.06 10.06 31.99
C GLY A 323 -0.86 10.16 30.48
N TRP A 324 -1.88 9.83 29.68
CA TRP A 324 -1.82 9.82 28.22
C TRP A 324 -2.47 11.02 27.54
N ASP A 325 -3.20 11.89 28.25
CA ASP A 325 -4.09 12.88 27.62
C ASP A 325 -3.34 13.85 26.68
N ASP A 326 -2.23 14.43 27.14
CA ASP A 326 -1.40 15.32 26.31
C ASP A 326 -0.58 14.56 25.26
N LEU A 327 -0.20 13.31 25.53
CA LEU A 327 0.47 12.42 24.58
C LEU A 327 -0.46 12.04 23.41
N LEU A 328 -1.75 11.84 23.69
CA LEU A 328 -2.78 11.58 22.68
C LEU A 328 -3.06 12.81 21.83
N ALA A 329 -2.97 14.01 22.43
CA ALA A 329 -3.11 15.29 21.74
C ALA A 329 -1.85 15.72 20.96
N PHE A 330 -0.71 15.04 21.17
CA PHE A 330 0.56 15.36 20.51
C PHE A 330 0.43 15.31 18.98
N ASN A 331 0.74 16.40 18.29
CA ASN A 331 0.61 16.49 16.84
C ASN A 331 1.75 15.73 16.12
N VAL A 332 1.39 14.63 15.46
CA VAL A 332 2.34 13.83 14.67
C VAL A 332 2.35 14.24 13.20
N GLN A 333 1.25 14.79 12.69
CA GLN A 333 1.17 15.39 11.36
C GLN A 333 0.37 16.69 11.43
N PRO A 334 0.44 17.56 10.41
CA PRO A 334 -0.38 18.77 10.36
C PRO A 334 -1.88 18.47 10.53
N GLY A 335 -2.43 18.84 11.68
CA GLY A 335 -3.84 18.62 12.03
C GLY A 335 -4.21 17.16 12.36
N LYS A 336 -3.24 16.27 12.61
CA LYS A 336 -3.49 14.91 13.08
C LYS A 336 -2.69 14.63 14.35
N PRO A 337 -3.37 14.53 15.51
CA PRO A 337 -2.73 14.16 16.76
C PRO A 337 -2.44 12.66 16.80
N PHE A 338 -1.64 12.19 17.76
CA PHE A 338 -1.32 10.79 17.93
C PHE A 338 -2.57 9.91 18.12
N LEU A 339 -3.64 10.45 18.73
CA LEU A 339 -4.94 9.78 18.81
C LEU A 339 -5.50 9.35 17.44
N HIS A 340 -5.20 10.11 16.37
CA HIS A 340 -5.61 9.75 15.02
C HIS A 340 -4.92 8.46 14.55
N GLU A 341 -3.64 8.24 14.87
CA GLU A 341 -2.90 7.00 14.54
C GLU A 341 -3.54 5.78 15.19
N ILE A 342 -3.93 5.91 16.46
CA ILE A 342 -4.65 4.86 17.21
C ILE A 342 -6.01 4.60 16.57
N SER A 343 -6.76 5.65 16.24
CA SER A 343 -8.10 5.55 15.65
C SER A 343 -8.08 4.82 14.30
N GLU A 344 -7.10 5.15 13.45
CA GLU A 344 -6.88 4.46 12.16
C GLU A 344 -6.58 2.97 12.36
N ARG A 345 -5.75 2.62 13.35
CA ARG A 345 -5.41 1.22 13.63
C ARG A 345 -6.61 0.41 14.15
N VAL A 346 -7.42 1.00 15.02
CA VAL A 346 -8.66 0.38 15.53
C VAL A 346 -9.65 0.16 14.38
N ARG A 347 -9.82 1.16 13.49
CA ARG A 347 -10.71 1.04 12.32
C ARG A 347 -10.41 -0.20 11.49
N VAL A 348 -9.13 -0.43 11.18
CA VAL A 348 -8.71 -1.59 10.36
C VAL A 348 -8.94 -2.90 11.10
N ILE A 349 -8.48 -3.02 12.35
CA ILE A 349 -8.60 -4.27 13.13
C ILE A 349 -10.06 -4.68 13.32
N ALA A 350 -10.96 -3.71 13.51
CA ALA A 350 -12.38 -3.94 13.74
C ALA A 350 -13.24 -3.92 12.45
N CYS A 351 -12.63 -3.77 11.27
CA CYS A 351 -13.33 -3.69 9.97
C CYS A 351 -14.45 -2.63 9.95
N LEU A 352 -14.16 -1.43 10.49
CA LEU A 352 -15.13 -0.34 10.54
C LEU A 352 -15.06 0.52 9.26
N ASP A 353 -16.22 0.89 8.71
CA ASP A 353 -16.30 1.77 7.53
C ASP A 353 -15.95 3.25 7.84
N ARG A 354 -15.87 3.60 9.13
CA ARG A 354 -15.57 4.95 9.62
C ARG A 354 -14.60 4.89 10.78
N LEU A 355 -13.94 6.02 11.06
CA LEU A 355 -13.11 6.14 12.26
C LEU A 355 -13.96 5.83 13.52
N PRO A 356 -13.39 5.13 14.50
CA PRO A 356 -14.04 4.92 15.78
C PRO A 356 -14.24 6.26 16.49
N ASN A 357 -15.29 6.35 17.31
CA ASN A 357 -15.45 7.46 18.22
C ASN A 357 -14.49 7.23 19.41
N ILE A 358 -13.34 7.92 19.41
CA ILE A 358 -12.41 7.94 20.54
C ILE A 358 -12.31 9.38 21.03
N LEU A 359 -12.46 9.58 22.34
CA LEU A 359 -12.46 10.89 22.98
C LEU A 359 -11.27 10.99 23.93
N SER A 360 -10.60 12.14 23.94
CA SER A 360 -9.58 12.51 24.92
C SER A 360 -9.96 13.89 25.48
N PRO A 361 -9.95 14.14 26.79
CA PRO A 361 -10.28 15.46 27.35
C PRO A 361 -9.50 16.64 26.75
N SER A 362 -8.27 16.41 26.27
CA SER A 362 -7.44 17.41 25.60
C SER A 362 -7.75 17.68 24.12
N LEU A 363 -8.70 16.97 23.50
CA LEU A 363 -9.09 17.09 22.08
C LEU A 363 -10.60 17.30 21.93
#